data_AF-A0A378XXB6-F1
#
_entry.id   AF-A0A378XXB6-F1
#
_cell.length_a   1.000
_cell.length_b   1.000
_cell.length_c   1.000
_cell.angle_alpha   90.00
_cell.angle_beta   90.00
_cell.angle_gamma   90.00
#
_symmetry.space_group_name_H-M   'P 1'
#
loop_
_entity.id
_entity.type
_entity.pdbx_description
1 polymer ?
#
loop_
_entity_poly.entity_id
_entity_poly.type
_entity_poly.pdbx_seq_one_letter_code
_entity_poly.pdbx_strand_id
1 'polypeptide(L)'
;MNMSDRYNKFLASQARLNKKSDYASDYHERIIEMIADFESELDDTQEVGMRLVTFGQSVTFHVQNIGYYDPYLIRFIGQLEDGSPVELVQHVSQISFLLMAAKKLDPEKPANRIGFILEEEK
;
A
#
# COMPACT_ATOMS: atom_id res chain seq x y z
N MET A 1 1.42 -23.18 -7.63
CA MET A 1 2.79 -22.65 -7.50
C MET A 1 3.72 -23.76 -7.04
N ASN A 2 4.75 -24.08 -7.83
CA ASN A 2 5.66 -25.20 -7.53
C ASN A 2 6.77 -24.77 -6.54
N MET A 3 7.56 -25.74 -6.04
CA MET A 3 8.57 -25.49 -5.02
C MET A 3 9.74 -24.63 -5.53
N SER A 4 10.09 -24.76 -6.82
CA SER A 4 11.07 -23.92 -7.51
C SER A 4 10.59 -22.47 -7.67
N ASP A 5 9.30 -22.24 -7.93
CA ASP A 5 8.72 -20.90 -8.03
C ASP A 5 8.80 -20.17 -6.68
N ARG A 6 8.52 -20.89 -5.58
CA ARG A 6 8.64 -20.35 -4.22
C ARG A 6 10.08 -20.04 -3.85
N TYR A 7 11.01 -20.92 -4.21
CA TYR A 7 12.45 -20.72 -3.98
C TYR A 7 12.98 -19.53 -4.79
N ASN A 8 12.59 -19.39 -6.05
CA ASN A 8 13.00 -18.26 -6.89
C ASN A 8 12.39 -16.93 -6.41
N LYS A 9 11.12 -16.91 -5.97
CA LYS A 9 10.50 -15.72 -5.34
C LYS A 9 11.26 -15.33 -4.06
N PHE A 10 11.68 -16.32 -3.26
CA PHE A 10 12.50 -16.10 -2.06
C PHE A 10 13.92 -15.59 -2.37
N LEU A 11 14.59 -16.11 -3.39
CA LEU A 11 15.92 -15.62 -3.77
C LEU A 11 15.86 -14.23 -4.40
N ALA A 12 14.84 -13.94 -5.21
CA ALA A 12 14.60 -12.61 -5.77
C ALA A 12 14.32 -11.57 -4.67
N SER A 13 13.56 -11.94 -3.63
CA SER A 13 13.35 -11.05 -2.48
C SER A 13 14.64 -10.82 -1.69
N GLN A 14 15.45 -11.85 -1.45
CA GLN A 14 16.75 -11.72 -0.77
C GLN A 14 17.78 -10.89 -1.55
N ALA A 15 17.81 -11.00 -2.88
CA ALA A 15 18.69 -10.21 -3.73
C ALA A 15 18.29 -8.72 -3.75
N ARG A 16 16.98 -8.41 -3.73
CA ARG A 16 16.47 -7.03 -3.59
C ARG A 16 16.77 -6.43 -2.23
N LEU A 17 16.67 -7.22 -1.15
CA LEU A 17 17.02 -6.80 0.21
C LEU A 17 18.50 -6.40 0.37
N ASN A 18 19.37 -6.83 -0.55
CA ASN A 18 20.80 -6.50 -0.53
C ASN A 18 21.15 -5.18 -1.25
N LYS A 19 20.16 -4.48 -1.81
CA LYS A 19 20.32 -3.11 -2.34
C LYS A 19 20.26 -2.15 -1.15
N LYS A 20 21.42 -1.65 -0.75
CA LYS A 20 21.62 -0.78 0.42
C LYS A 20 21.19 0.67 0.10
N SER A 21 19.92 0.84 -0.21
CA SER A 21 19.27 2.14 -0.43
C SER A 21 18.10 2.23 0.56
N ASP A 22 17.99 3.38 1.22
CA ASP A 22 17.02 3.65 2.29
C ASP A 22 16.13 4.84 1.87
N TYR A 23 15.85 4.92 0.57
CA TYR A 23 15.05 5.97 -0.02
C TYR A 23 13.57 5.65 0.06
N ALA A 24 12.74 6.68 -0.04
CA ALA A 24 11.29 6.53 -0.03
C ALA A 24 10.82 5.57 -1.13
N SER A 25 11.47 5.54 -2.29
CA SER A 25 11.26 4.53 -3.34
C SER A 25 11.41 3.08 -2.84
N ASP A 26 12.45 2.77 -2.06
CA ASP A 26 12.66 1.42 -1.52
C ASP A 26 11.58 1.04 -0.49
N TYR A 27 11.13 2.00 0.32
CA TYR A 27 10.01 1.79 1.25
C TYR A 27 8.68 1.64 0.51
N HIS A 28 8.45 2.43 -0.52
CA HIS A 28 7.26 2.37 -1.38
C HIS A 28 7.10 0.99 -1.99
N GLU A 29 8.15 0.44 -2.62
CA GLU A 29 8.12 -0.90 -3.21
C GLU A 29 7.66 -1.95 -2.18
N ARG A 30 8.24 -1.92 -0.97
CA ARG A 30 7.88 -2.85 0.12
C ARG A 30 6.45 -2.66 0.62
N ILE A 31 5.98 -1.41 0.70
CA ILE A 31 4.60 -1.09 1.09
C ILE A 31 3.62 -1.62 0.06
N ILE A 32 3.89 -1.44 -1.23
CA ILE A 32 3.06 -1.98 -2.32
C ILE A 32 3.04 -3.51 -2.26
N GLU A 33 4.19 -4.17 -2.03
CA GLU A 33 4.24 -5.63 -1.86
C GLU A 33 3.38 -6.11 -0.67
N MET A 34 3.48 -5.45 0.49
CA MET A 34 2.66 -5.78 1.67
C MET A 34 1.16 -5.57 1.43
N ILE A 35 0.79 -4.51 0.70
CA ILE A 35 -0.60 -4.25 0.34
C ILE A 35 -1.12 -5.30 -0.65
N ALA A 36 -0.32 -5.68 -1.65
CA ALA A 36 -0.69 -6.72 -2.60
C ALA A 36 -0.93 -8.07 -1.91
N ASP A 37 -0.06 -8.44 -0.97
CA ASP A 37 -0.22 -9.65 -0.18
C ASP A 37 -1.52 -9.60 0.66
N PHE A 38 -1.82 -8.47 1.30
CA PHE A 38 -3.08 -8.28 2.04
C PHE A 38 -4.31 -8.30 1.11
N GLU A 39 -4.25 -7.64 -0.05
CA GLU A 39 -5.32 -7.62 -1.05
C GLU A 39 -5.65 -9.00 -1.60
N SER A 40 -4.67 -9.91 -1.65
CA SER A 40 -4.88 -11.28 -2.12
C SER A 40 -5.83 -12.10 -1.23
N GLU A 41 -6.06 -11.63 0.01
CA GLU A 41 -6.97 -12.24 0.98
C GLU A 41 -8.38 -11.62 0.93
N LEU A 42 -8.59 -10.53 0.18
CA LEU A 42 -9.86 -9.82 0.10
C LEU A 42 -10.78 -10.39 -1.00
N ASP A 43 -12.08 -10.35 -0.74
CA ASP A 43 -13.09 -10.67 -1.76
C ASP A 43 -13.44 -9.46 -2.65
N ASP A 44 -14.25 -9.68 -3.69
CA ASP A 44 -14.65 -8.66 -4.68
C ASP A 44 -15.59 -7.59 -4.12
N THR A 45 -16.02 -7.70 -2.86
CA THR A 45 -16.83 -6.70 -2.16
C THR A 45 -16.01 -5.79 -1.26
N GLN A 46 -14.72 -6.10 -1.11
CA GLN A 46 -13.79 -5.46 -0.18
C GLN A 46 -12.67 -4.71 -0.90
N GLU A 47 -12.22 -3.62 -0.30
CA GLU A 47 -11.09 -2.79 -0.70
C GLU A 47 -10.14 -2.59 0.48
N VAL A 48 -8.96 -2.07 0.20
CA VAL A 48 -7.99 -1.69 1.23
C VAL A 48 -8.44 -0.38 1.89
N GLY A 49 -8.87 -0.50 3.14
CA GLY A 49 -8.92 0.62 4.06
C GLY A 49 -7.57 0.76 4.76
N MET A 50 -7.10 1.99 4.89
CA MET A 50 -5.93 2.29 5.73
C MET A 50 -6.36 3.13 6.92
N ARG A 51 -5.95 2.70 8.11
CA ARG A 51 -6.17 3.43 9.35
C ARG A 51 -4.83 3.88 9.92
N LEU A 52 -4.70 5.19 10.10
CA LEU A 52 -3.57 5.76 10.81
C LEU A 52 -3.92 5.91 12.27
N VAL A 53 -2.95 5.60 13.13
CA VAL A 53 -3.10 5.72 14.58
C VAL A 53 -2.09 6.74 15.06
N THR A 54 -2.56 7.97 15.31
CA THR A 54 -1.70 9.06 15.78
C THR A 54 -2.29 9.63 17.07
N PHE A 55 -1.59 9.45 18.19
CA PHE A 55 -1.84 10.11 19.49
C PHE A 55 -3.33 10.37 19.85
N GLY A 56 -4.15 9.33 19.82
CA GLY A 56 -5.57 9.40 20.24
C GLY A 56 -6.55 9.84 19.16
N GLN A 57 -6.09 10.15 17.95
CA GLN A 57 -6.92 10.35 16.77
C GLN A 57 -6.61 9.26 15.74
N SER A 58 -7.65 8.78 15.07
CA SER A 58 -7.47 7.87 13.94
C SER A 58 -8.24 8.36 12.74
N VAL A 59 -7.55 8.46 11.61
CA VAL A 59 -8.15 8.74 10.31
C VAL A 59 -8.16 7.43 9.55
N THR A 60 -9.35 7.06 9.06
CA THR A 60 -9.55 5.90 8.18
C THR A 60 -9.98 6.42 6.82
N PHE A 61 -9.36 5.92 5.76
CA PHE A 61 -9.75 6.24 4.39
C PHE A 61 -9.46 5.07 3.45
N HIS A 62 -10.16 5.06 2.32
CA HIS A 62 -9.94 4.13 1.22
C HIS A 62 -8.71 4.57 0.45
N VAL A 63 -7.65 3.77 0.48
CA VAL A 63 -6.45 4.11 -0.27
C VAL A 63 -6.70 3.83 -1.75
N GLN A 64 -6.33 4.79 -2.59
CA GLN A 64 -6.46 4.69 -4.04
C GLN A 64 -5.10 4.65 -4.71
N ASN A 65 -4.12 5.37 -4.17
CA ASN A 65 -2.76 5.38 -4.69
C ASN A 65 -1.75 5.67 -3.58
N ILE A 66 -0.51 5.24 -3.78
CA ILE A 66 0.62 5.54 -2.92
C ILE A 66 1.76 6.04 -3.79
N GLY A 67 2.25 7.23 -3.46
CA GLY A 67 3.42 7.83 -4.11
C GLY A 67 4.58 7.96 -3.15
N TYR A 68 5.74 8.32 -3.68
CA TYR A 68 6.93 8.62 -2.89
C TYR A 68 7.64 9.88 -3.43
N TYR A 69 8.48 10.47 -2.58
CA TYR A 69 9.38 11.53 -2.96
C TYR A 69 10.70 11.31 -2.22
N ASP A 70 11.72 10.93 -2.98
CA ASP A 70 13.04 10.66 -2.44
C ASP A 70 13.67 11.94 -1.85
N PRO A 71 14.38 11.83 -0.72
CA PRO A 71 14.79 10.58 -0.08
C PRO A 71 13.83 9.99 0.94
N TYR A 72 12.82 10.70 1.48
CA TYR A 72 12.19 10.26 2.74
C TYR A 72 10.66 10.40 2.84
N LEU A 73 9.95 10.86 1.81
CA LEU A 73 8.51 11.10 1.93
C LEU A 73 7.68 10.04 1.21
N ILE A 74 6.63 9.55 1.86
CA ILE A 74 5.57 8.72 1.28
C ILE A 74 4.26 9.50 1.29
N ARG A 75 3.49 9.37 0.23
CA ARG A 75 2.17 9.97 0.06
C ARG A 75 1.13 8.86 -0.03
N PHE A 76 0.08 8.94 0.77
CA PHE A 76 -1.09 8.07 0.68
C PHE A 76 -2.27 8.90 0.22
N ILE A 77 -2.84 8.54 -0.92
CA ILE A 77 -3.90 9.28 -1.61
C ILE A 77 -5.15 8.42 -1.59
N GLY A 78 -6.29 9.01 -1.25
CA GLY A 78 -7.51 8.25 -1.13
C GLY A 78 -8.77 9.09 -0.94
N GLN A 79 -9.81 8.44 -0.44
CA GLN A 79 -11.11 9.05 -0.18
C GLN A 79 -11.63 8.67 1.21
N LEU A 80 -12.28 9.62 1.87
CA LEU A 80 -13.08 9.38 3.07
C LEU A 80 -14.39 8.65 2.72
N GLU A 81 -15.12 8.18 3.72
CA GLU A 81 -16.42 7.50 3.52
C GLU A 81 -17.45 8.38 2.80
N ASP A 82 -17.36 9.70 2.91
CA ASP A 82 -18.23 10.66 2.23
C ASP A 82 -17.78 10.96 0.78
N GLY A 83 -16.72 10.31 0.30
CA GLY A 83 -16.13 10.50 -1.03
C GLY A 83 -15.19 11.71 -1.12
N SER A 84 -15.00 12.48 -0.05
CA SER A 84 -14.06 13.61 -0.05
C SER A 84 -12.63 13.11 -0.26
N PRO A 85 -11.84 13.75 -1.15
CA PRO A 85 -10.45 13.36 -1.35
C PRO A 85 -9.62 13.68 -0.12
N VAL A 86 -8.69 12.79 0.21
CA VAL A 86 -7.74 12.96 1.30
C VAL A 86 -6.34 12.56 0.84
N GLU A 87 -5.34 13.28 1.33
CA GLU A 87 -3.95 12.95 1.13
C GLU A 87 -3.20 13.06 2.45
N LEU A 88 -2.40 12.04 2.75
CA LEU A 88 -1.47 12.04 3.86
C LEU A 88 -0.04 11.99 3.34
N VAL A 89 0.81 12.88 3.85
CA VAL A 89 2.25 12.87 3.61
C VAL A 89 2.97 12.50 4.91
N GLN A 90 3.85 11.50 4.85
CA GLN A 90 4.63 11.01 6.01
C GLN A 90 6.10 10.88 5.66
N HIS A 91 6.95 11.13 6.67
CA HIS A 91 8.35 10.70 6.61
C HIS A 91 8.44 9.18 6.81
N VAL A 92 9.33 8.48 6.10
CA VAL A 92 9.50 7.02 6.17
C VAL A 92 9.68 6.49 7.60
N SER A 93 10.37 7.24 8.45
CA SER A 93 10.59 6.87 9.85
C SER A 93 9.36 6.99 10.77
N GLN A 94 8.27 7.59 10.29
CA GLN A 94 7.04 7.83 11.04
C GLN A 94 5.88 6.93 10.59
N ILE A 95 6.11 6.12 9.55
CA ILE A 95 5.08 5.27 8.97
C ILE A 95 4.57 4.28 10.01
N SER A 96 3.30 4.43 10.34
CA SER A 96 2.55 3.53 11.21
C SER A 96 1.10 3.52 10.74
N PHE A 97 0.73 2.47 10.03
CA PHE A 97 -0.64 2.29 9.54
C PHE A 97 -1.10 0.85 9.75
N LEU A 98 -2.41 0.70 9.82
CA LEU A 98 -3.11 -0.58 9.83
C LEU A 98 -3.82 -0.75 8.49
N LEU A 99 -3.59 -1.89 7.84
CA LEU A 99 -4.38 -2.34 6.71
C LEU A 99 -5.63 -3.06 7.23
N MET A 100 -6.78 -2.75 6.66
CA MET A 100 -8.05 -3.38 7.00
C MET A 100 -8.91 -3.59 5.78
N ALA A 101 -9.73 -4.64 5.81
CA ALA A 101 -10.77 -4.84 4.81
C ALA A 101 -11.88 -3.81 5.03
N ALA A 102 -12.12 -2.96 4.04
CA ALA A 102 -13.24 -2.02 4.02
C ALA A 102 -14.22 -2.44 2.92
N LYS A 103 -15.52 -2.20 3.11
CA LYS A 103 -16.50 -2.41 2.02
C LYS A 103 -16.26 -1.40 0.92
N LYS A 104 -16.42 -1.79 -0.34
CA LYS A 104 -16.31 -0.85 -1.48
C LYS A 104 -17.14 0.41 -1.25
N LEU A 105 -16.55 1.57 -1.59
CA LEU A 105 -17.27 2.85 -1.60
C LEU A 105 -18.42 2.84 -2.64
N ASP A 106 -18.19 2.20 -3.78
CA ASP A 106 -19.16 2.05 -4.86
C ASP A 106 -19.35 0.56 -5.19
N PRO A 107 -20.47 -0.06 -4.79
CA PRO A 107 -20.73 -1.48 -5.04
C PRO A 107 -20.74 -1.86 -6.53
N GLU A 108 -21.07 -0.92 -7.42
CA GLU A 108 -21.26 -1.16 -8.86
C GLU A 108 -19.93 -1.17 -9.64
N LYS A 109 -18.86 -0.58 -9.09
CA LYS A 109 -17.53 -0.57 -9.72
C LYS A 109 -16.71 -1.78 -9.28
N PRO A 110 -15.72 -2.25 -10.04
CA PRO A 110 -14.75 -3.24 -9.53
C PRO A 110 -14.05 -2.72 -8.27
N ALA A 111 -13.63 -3.62 -7.37
CA ALA A 111 -12.83 -3.23 -6.21
C ALA A 111 -11.52 -2.58 -6.64
N ASN A 112 -11.18 -1.44 -6.03
CA ASN A 112 -9.89 -0.80 -6.26
C ASN A 112 -8.76 -1.67 -5.66
N ARG A 113 -7.80 -2.06 -6.51
CA ARG A 113 -6.62 -2.86 -6.12
C ARG A 113 -5.36 -2.04 -6.36
N ILE A 114 -4.58 -1.82 -5.31
CA ILE A 114 -3.37 -0.97 -5.30
C ILE A 114 -2.14 -1.79 -5.63
N GLY A 115 -2.06 -3.03 -5.15
CA GLY A 115 -0.88 -3.90 -5.19
C GLY A 115 -0.39 -4.25 -6.60
N PHE A 116 -1.19 -3.93 -7.63
CA PHE A 116 -0.90 -4.22 -9.03
C PHE A 116 -0.64 -2.96 -9.87
N ILE A 117 -0.70 -1.76 -9.29
CA ILE A 117 -0.39 -0.51 -9.99
C ILE A 117 1.12 -0.23 -9.86
N LEU A 118 1.93 -1.04 -10.55
CA LEU A 118 3.30 -0.67 -10.91
C LEU A 118 3.23 0.11 -12.22
N GLU A 119 2.57 1.27 -12.22
CA GLU A 119 2.79 2.23 -13.30
C GLU A 119 4.08 2.98 -12.97
N GLU A 120 5.08 2.82 -13.85
CA GLU A 120 6.29 3.62 -13.87
C GLU A 120 5.89 5.09 -14.03
N GLU A 121 5.71 5.82 -12.93
CA GLU A 121 5.72 7.28 -12.98
C GLU A 121 7.16 7.71 -13.37
N LYS A 122 7.30 8.16 -14.61
CA LYS A 122 8.50 8.78 -15.18
C LYS A 122 8.77 10.17 -14.61
#